data_AF-A0AAD8UKE4-F1
#
_entry.id   AF-A0AAD8UKE4-F1
#
_cell.length_a   1.000
_cell.length_b   1.000
_cell.length_c   1.000
_cell.angle_alpha   90.00
_cell.angle_beta   90.00
_cell.angle_gamma   90.00
#
_symmetry.space_group_name_H-M   'P 1'
#
loop_
_entity.id
_entity.type
_entity.pdbx_description
1 polymer ?
#
loop_
_entity_poly.entity_id
_entity_poly.type
_entity_poly.pdbx_seq_one_letter_code
_entity_poly.pdbx_strand_id
1 'polypeptide(L)'
;MKFTTAILLALATNLPPALAGIASTTAEECGDLGVMSYTASSLDTNVDPANIRKCREHPLTLKFGSSPNLQARECWFGDGYGCSKGYCWESCDRSKGTWCWTAWNAGHGNWRTCSGKEQCAPAEQSACGKDCKDAKECGCSCH
;
A
#
# COMPACT_ATOMS: atom_id res chain seq x y z
N MET A 1 -21.31 -73.67 -27.48
CA MET A 1 -20.21 -72.69 -27.69
C MET A 1 -20.70 -71.32 -27.23
N LYS A 2 -19.92 -70.69 -26.33
CA LYS A 2 -19.72 -69.24 -26.13
C LYS A 2 -20.91 -68.36 -25.65
N PHE A 3 -20.85 -68.09 -24.35
CA PHE A 3 -21.42 -66.94 -23.64
C PHE A 3 -20.79 -65.62 -24.14
N THR A 4 -21.59 -64.56 -24.32
CA THR A 4 -21.06 -63.19 -24.27
C THR A 4 -22.15 -62.22 -23.80
N THR A 5 -22.10 -61.86 -22.52
CA THR A 5 -22.88 -60.78 -21.91
C THR A 5 -22.00 -59.53 -21.88
N ALA A 6 -22.50 -58.39 -22.33
CA ALA A 6 -21.73 -57.15 -22.41
C ALA A 6 -22.44 -55.97 -21.73
N ILE A 7 -21.77 -55.43 -20.70
CA ILE A 7 -21.49 -53.99 -20.40
C ILE A 7 -22.74 -53.12 -20.12
N LEU A 8 -22.90 -52.45 -18.96
CA LEU A 8 -22.24 -51.19 -18.58
C LEU A 8 -22.46 -50.88 -17.09
N LEU A 9 -21.37 -50.74 -16.32
CA LEU A 9 -21.36 -50.10 -15.00
C LEU A 9 -21.36 -48.57 -15.19
N ALA A 10 -22.35 -47.89 -14.62
CA ALA A 10 -22.35 -46.44 -14.47
C ALA A 10 -21.54 -46.05 -13.22
N LEU A 11 -20.38 -45.41 -13.40
CA LEU A 11 -19.68 -44.71 -12.32
C LEU A 11 -20.29 -43.31 -12.16
N ALA A 12 -21.00 -43.08 -11.06
CA ALA A 12 -21.38 -41.75 -10.62
C ALA A 12 -20.17 -41.10 -9.92
N THR A 13 -19.60 -40.05 -10.52
CA THR A 13 -18.55 -39.23 -9.91
C THR A 13 -19.19 -38.10 -9.11
N ASN A 14 -19.11 -38.20 -7.78
CA ASN A 14 -19.47 -37.11 -6.88
C ASN A 14 -18.32 -36.08 -6.87
N LEU A 15 -18.54 -34.90 -7.46
CA LEU A 15 -17.65 -33.74 -7.32
C LEU A 15 -17.94 -33.07 -5.96
N PRO A 16 -16.92 -32.85 -5.10
CA PRO A 16 -17.08 -31.99 -3.94
C PRO A 16 -17.29 -30.54 -4.40
N PRO A 17 -18.14 -29.75 -3.72
CA PRO A 17 -18.25 -28.34 -3.98
C PRO A 17 -16.91 -27.68 -3.64
N ALA A 18 -16.20 -27.20 -4.66
CA ALA A 18 -15.10 -26.28 -4.45
C ALA A 18 -15.68 -25.04 -3.76
N LEU A 19 -15.34 -24.83 -2.49
CA LEU A 19 -15.41 -23.50 -1.89
C LEU A 19 -14.42 -22.64 -2.69
N ALA A 20 -14.92 -21.96 -3.71
CA ALA A 20 -14.27 -20.80 -4.29
C ALA A 20 -14.36 -19.65 -3.27
N GLY A 21 -13.66 -19.81 -2.14
CA GLY A 21 -13.28 -18.71 -1.28
C GLY A 21 -12.29 -17.88 -2.07
N ILE A 22 -12.78 -16.75 -2.58
CA ILE A 22 -12.05 -15.76 -3.37
C ILE A 22 -10.79 -15.38 -2.59
N ALA A 23 -9.64 -15.91 -2.98
CA ALA A 23 -8.37 -15.31 -2.61
C ALA A 23 -8.34 -13.98 -3.34
N SER A 24 -8.66 -12.88 -2.65
CA SER A 24 -8.37 -11.54 -3.16
C SER A 24 -6.89 -11.55 -3.51
N THR A 25 -6.55 -11.53 -4.79
CA THR A 25 -5.15 -11.34 -5.13
C THR A 25 -4.79 -9.94 -4.63
N THR A 26 -3.64 -9.79 -3.99
CA THR A 26 -3.22 -8.50 -3.43
C THR A 26 -3.23 -7.37 -4.48
N ALA A 27 -3.12 -7.73 -5.76
CA ALA A 27 -3.29 -6.84 -6.90
C ALA A 27 -4.71 -6.29 -7.03
N GLU A 28 -5.76 -7.09 -6.86
CA GLU A 28 -7.15 -6.63 -6.89
C GLU A 28 -7.46 -5.70 -5.71
N GLU A 29 -6.88 -5.97 -4.53
CA GLU A 29 -7.07 -5.10 -3.35
C GLU A 29 -6.36 -3.75 -3.48
N CYS A 30 -5.18 -3.72 -4.09
CA CYS A 30 -4.43 -2.49 -4.26
C CYS A 30 -4.83 -1.69 -5.51
N GLY A 31 -5.34 -2.34 -6.55
CA GLY A 31 -5.72 -1.69 -7.81
C GLY A 31 -4.62 -0.75 -8.31
N ASP A 32 -4.99 0.50 -8.56
CA ASP A 32 -4.08 1.54 -9.06
C ASP A 32 -2.99 1.97 -8.05
N LEU A 33 -3.13 1.62 -6.76
CA LEU A 33 -2.07 1.86 -5.78
C LEU A 33 -0.87 0.93 -6.00
N GLY A 34 -1.04 -0.14 -6.78
CA GLY A 34 -0.02 -1.15 -7.00
C GLY A 34 0.32 -1.97 -5.75
N VAL A 35 0.81 -3.18 -5.96
CA VAL A 35 1.28 -4.04 -4.87
C VAL A 35 2.70 -3.65 -4.49
N MET A 36 2.97 -3.60 -3.20
CA MET A 36 4.32 -3.41 -2.66
C MET A 36 5.18 -4.62 -3.00
N SER A 37 6.37 -4.36 -3.54
CA SER A 37 7.34 -5.41 -3.88
C SER A 37 8.68 -5.03 -3.29
N TYR A 38 9.25 -5.91 -2.48
CA TYR A 38 10.56 -5.76 -1.86
C TYR A 38 11.32 -7.08 -1.92
N THR A 39 12.64 -7.02 -1.86
CA THR A 39 13.49 -8.19 -1.60
C THR A 39 14.05 -8.09 -0.19
N ALA A 40 14.26 -9.21 0.50
CA ALA A 40 14.84 -9.17 1.85
C ALA A 40 16.21 -8.48 1.89
N SER A 41 16.93 -8.48 0.76
CA SER A 41 18.21 -7.79 0.58
C SER A 41 18.11 -6.27 0.38
N SER A 42 16.92 -5.73 0.10
CA SER A 42 16.71 -4.29 -0.11
C SER A 42 16.21 -3.57 1.15
N LEU A 43 16.02 -4.28 2.26
CA LEU A 43 15.52 -3.71 3.50
C LEU A 43 16.66 -3.38 4.46
N ASP A 44 16.62 -2.17 5.02
CA ASP A 44 17.52 -1.79 6.12
C ASP A 44 17.26 -2.67 7.37
N THR A 45 18.26 -2.84 8.22
CA THR A 45 18.16 -3.69 9.43
C THR A 45 17.07 -3.25 10.42
N ASN A 46 16.60 -2.02 10.31
CA ASN A 46 15.57 -1.43 11.17
C ASN A 46 14.16 -1.53 10.57
N VAL A 47 13.99 -2.22 9.44
CA VAL A 47 12.70 -2.46 8.80
C VAL A 47 12.26 -3.89 9.10
N ASP A 48 11.10 -4.03 9.72
CA ASP A 48 10.47 -5.32 9.95
C ASP A 48 9.72 -5.78 8.69
N PRO A 49 10.14 -6.88 8.02
CA PRO A 49 9.47 -7.37 6.81
C PRO A 49 8.01 -7.79 7.04
N ALA A 50 7.64 -8.15 8.27
CA ALA A 50 6.26 -8.52 8.60
C ALA A 50 5.32 -7.30 8.65
N ASN A 51 5.90 -6.10 8.77
CA ASN A 51 5.18 -4.83 8.90
C ASN A 51 5.38 -3.93 7.67
N ILE A 52 5.51 -4.52 6.48
CA ILE A 52 5.51 -3.78 5.21
C ILE A 52 4.07 -3.69 4.70
N ARG A 53 3.66 -2.48 4.28
CA ARG A 53 2.32 -2.23 3.76
C ARG A 53 2.09 -3.01 2.46
N LYS A 54 0.85 -3.48 2.28
CA LYS A 54 0.46 -4.25 1.09
C LYS A 54 0.46 -3.42 -0.19
N CYS A 55 -0.09 -2.19 -0.12
CA CYS A 55 -0.25 -1.33 -1.29
C CYS A 55 0.84 -0.26 -1.33
N ARG A 56 1.41 -0.08 -2.51
CA ARG A 56 2.62 0.71 -2.74
C ARG A 56 2.37 2.21 -2.74
N GLU A 57 1.21 2.69 -3.17
CA GLU A 57 0.91 4.12 -3.14
C GLU A 57 0.06 4.54 -1.93
N HIS A 58 0.14 5.83 -1.60
CA HIS A 58 -0.74 6.42 -0.59
C HIS A 58 -2.19 6.44 -1.10
N PRO A 59 -3.21 6.01 -0.32
CA PRO A 59 -4.60 5.91 -0.80
C PRO A 59 -5.19 7.22 -1.37
N LEU A 60 -4.68 8.37 -0.93
CA LEU A 60 -5.10 9.68 -1.45
C LEU A 60 -4.50 10.05 -2.81
N THR A 61 -3.60 9.25 -3.37
CA THR A 61 -3.12 9.42 -4.76
C THR A 61 -4.25 9.26 -5.78
N LEU A 62 -5.26 8.42 -5.48
CA LEU A 62 -6.34 8.08 -6.41
C LEU A 62 -7.55 9.03 -6.36
N LYS A 63 -7.66 9.89 -5.35
CA LYS A 63 -8.92 10.62 -5.06
C LYS A 63 -9.16 11.91 -5.82
N PHE A 64 -8.37 12.23 -6.85
CA PHE A 64 -8.62 13.41 -7.68
C PHE A 64 -8.29 13.09 -9.13
N GLY A 65 -8.99 13.72 -10.08
CA GLY A 65 -8.61 13.84 -11.50
C GLY A 65 -7.31 14.63 -11.67
N SER A 66 -6.29 14.18 -10.96
CA SER A 66 -4.94 14.67 -10.95
C SER A 66 -4.28 14.09 -12.18
N SER A 67 -3.99 14.99 -13.11
CA SER A 67 -2.94 14.82 -14.12
C SER A 67 -1.73 14.06 -13.53
N PRO A 68 -0.85 13.42 -14.31
CA PRO A 68 0.45 12.90 -13.82
C PRO A 68 1.28 13.93 -13.02
N ASN A 69 0.89 15.20 -13.09
CA ASN A 69 1.14 16.19 -12.05
C ASN A 69 -0.12 16.34 -11.18
N LEU A 70 -0.27 15.55 -10.10
CA LEU A 70 -0.83 16.08 -8.86
C LEU A 70 -0.09 17.40 -8.70
N GLN A 71 -0.75 18.57 -8.85
CA GLN A 71 -0.14 19.89 -8.64
C GLN A 71 0.91 19.72 -7.55
N ALA A 72 2.21 19.94 -7.86
CA ALA A 72 3.32 19.74 -6.92
C ALA A 72 2.80 19.97 -5.50
N ARG A 73 2.64 18.91 -4.69
CA ARG A 73 1.71 18.94 -3.53
C ARG A 73 2.01 20.21 -2.75
N GLU A 74 1.17 21.25 -2.85
CA GLU A 74 1.62 22.65 -2.72
C GLU A 74 2.63 22.82 -1.59
N CYS A 75 3.72 23.56 -1.87
CA CYS A 75 4.75 23.82 -0.88
C CYS A 75 4.05 24.28 0.40
N TRP A 76 4.27 23.56 1.47
CA TRP A 76 3.68 23.87 2.76
C TRP A 76 4.73 24.48 3.67
N PHE A 77 4.58 25.77 3.94
CA PHE A 77 5.50 26.54 4.80
C PHE A 77 5.00 26.70 6.24
N GLY A 78 3.90 26.03 6.61
CA GLY A 78 3.28 26.15 7.93
C GLY A 78 3.90 25.23 8.98
N ASP A 79 3.02 24.50 9.68
CA ASP A 79 3.39 23.53 10.73
C ASP A 79 4.35 22.45 10.20
N GLY A 80 5.20 21.92 11.08
CA GLY A 80 6.17 20.87 10.75
C GLY A 80 5.57 19.48 10.55
N TYR A 81 4.31 19.28 10.94
CA TYR A 81 3.54 18.07 10.72
C TYR A 81 2.05 18.39 10.79
N GLY A 82 1.22 17.48 10.32
CA GLY A 82 -0.22 17.66 10.45
C GLY A 82 -1.04 16.44 10.07
N CYS A 83 -2.34 16.57 10.32
CA CYS A 83 -3.34 15.60 9.93
C CYS A 83 -4.15 16.16 8.76
N SER A 84 -4.19 15.43 7.64
CA SER A 84 -4.97 15.80 6.48
C SER A 84 -5.71 14.59 5.93
N LYS A 85 -7.02 14.73 5.77
CA LYS A 85 -7.90 13.68 5.21
C LYS A 85 -7.75 12.32 5.89
N GLY A 86 -7.45 12.31 7.19
CA GLY A 86 -7.28 11.10 7.99
C GLY A 86 -5.86 10.51 7.99
N TYR A 87 -4.90 11.18 7.35
CA TYR A 87 -3.51 10.72 7.25
C TYR A 87 -2.52 11.76 7.76
N CYS A 88 -1.42 11.28 8.32
CA CYS A 88 -0.36 12.12 8.82
C CYS A 88 0.62 12.52 7.72
N TRP A 89 1.04 13.77 7.75
CA TRP A 89 2.12 14.29 6.93
C TRP A 89 3.14 15.02 7.80
N GLU A 90 4.37 15.13 7.31
CA GLU A 90 5.43 15.91 7.95
C GLU A 90 6.23 16.74 6.94
N SER A 91 6.82 17.83 7.42
CA SER A 91 7.73 18.67 6.64
C SER A 91 9.07 17.98 6.47
N CYS A 92 9.52 17.84 5.23
CA CYS A 92 10.87 17.38 4.91
C CYS A 92 11.89 18.52 5.00
N ASP A 93 11.57 19.66 4.38
CA ASP A 93 12.40 20.85 4.39
C ASP A 93 11.47 22.07 4.45
N ARG A 94 11.40 22.66 5.64
CA ARG A 94 10.49 23.78 5.93
C ARG A 94 10.86 25.05 5.17
N SER A 95 12.13 25.19 4.75
CA SER A 95 12.60 26.34 3.97
C SER A 95 12.15 26.28 2.51
N LYS A 96 11.95 25.06 2.00
CA LYS A 96 11.46 24.79 0.64
C LYS A 96 9.96 24.45 0.60
N GLY A 97 9.34 24.32 1.77
CA GLY A 97 7.95 23.90 1.92
C GLY A 97 7.70 22.45 1.49
N THR A 98 8.74 21.63 1.43
CA THR A 98 8.58 20.23 0.99
C THR A 98 8.06 19.38 2.13
N TRP A 99 7.11 18.48 1.87
CA TRP A 99 6.46 17.64 2.87
C TRP A 99 6.07 16.26 2.30
N CYS A 100 5.90 15.25 3.14
CA CYS A 100 5.58 13.89 2.72
C CYS A 100 4.43 13.28 3.55
N TRP A 101 3.78 12.24 3.03
CA TRP A 101 2.90 11.40 3.87
C TRP A 101 3.78 10.48 4.71
N THR A 102 3.44 10.30 5.98
CA THR A 102 4.24 9.46 6.89
C THR A 102 3.68 8.05 7.00
N ALA A 103 4.58 7.08 7.13
CA ALA A 103 4.28 5.68 7.34
C ALA A 103 5.09 5.14 8.52
N TRP A 104 4.59 4.07 9.13
CA TRP A 104 5.30 3.31 10.15
C TRP A 104 6.46 2.51 9.54
N ASN A 105 7.20 1.80 10.39
CA ASN A 105 8.27 0.90 9.98
C ASN A 105 9.29 1.61 9.07
N ALA A 106 9.77 2.78 9.53
CA ALA A 106 10.71 3.66 8.82
C ALA A 106 10.24 4.09 7.41
N GLY A 107 8.93 4.19 7.19
CA GLY A 107 8.32 4.61 5.93
C GLY A 107 7.84 3.45 5.04
N HIS A 108 8.10 2.19 5.42
CA HIS A 108 7.75 0.99 4.65
C HIS A 108 6.43 0.36 5.08
N GLY A 109 5.98 0.67 6.29
CA GLY A 109 4.80 0.08 6.91
C GLY A 109 3.54 0.87 6.64
N ASN A 110 2.46 0.51 7.33
CA ASN A 110 1.16 1.14 7.13
C ASN A 110 1.24 2.67 7.24
N TRP A 111 0.49 3.35 6.37
CA TRP A 111 0.35 4.80 6.43
C TRP A 111 -0.15 5.24 7.80
N ARG A 112 0.45 6.30 8.35
CA ARG A 112 0.05 6.87 9.62
C ARG A 112 -1.31 7.55 9.43
N THR A 113 -2.27 7.15 10.25
CA THR A 113 -3.62 7.71 10.24
C THR A 113 -3.84 8.62 11.44
N CYS A 114 -4.80 9.52 11.33
CA CYS A 114 -5.08 10.50 12.36
C CYS A 114 -6.53 10.98 12.33
N SER A 115 -7.02 11.40 13.50
CA SER A 115 -8.21 12.23 13.67
C SER A 115 -7.86 13.67 14.06
N GLY A 116 -6.60 13.95 14.43
CA GLY A 116 -6.11 15.28 14.77
C GLY A 116 -4.58 15.39 14.63
N LYS A 117 -4.07 16.62 14.50
CA LYS A 117 -2.65 16.86 14.17
C LYS A 117 -1.66 16.32 15.22
N GLU A 118 -2.03 16.35 16.50
CA GLU A 118 -1.14 15.93 17.60
C GLU A 118 -0.76 14.44 17.52
N GLN A 119 -1.59 13.61 16.87
CA GLN A 119 -1.29 12.19 16.62
C GLN A 119 -0.20 12.00 15.54
N CYS A 120 0.10 13.06 14.79
CA CYS A 120 1.10 13.11 13.74
C CYS A 120 2.42 13.73 14.21
N ALA A 121 2.55 14.02 15.51
CA ALA A 121 3.84 14.39 16.07
C ALA A 121 4.93 13.38 15.66
N PRO A 122 6.19 13.83 15.48
CA PRO A 122 7.30 12.95 15.13
C PRO A 122 7.35 11.76 16.09
N ALA A 123 7.35 10.57 15.51
CA ALA A 123 7.34 9.32 16.26
C ALA A 123 8.51 8.45 15.82
N GLU A 124 9.14 7.79 16.79
CA GLU A 124 10.13 6.76 16.50
C GLU A 124 9.50 5.68 15.60
N GLN A 125 10.29 5.13 14.68
CA GLN A 125 9.84 4.18 13.65
C GLN A 125 8.89 4.75 12.59
N SER A 126 8.61 6.05 12.57
CA SER A 126 7.93 6.70 11.46
C SER A 126 8.88 7.48 10.57
N ALA A 127 8.54 7.56 9.29
CA ALA A 127 9.23 8.41 8.32
C ALA A 127 8.29 8.73 7.16
N CYS A 128 8.72 9.62 6.26
CA CYS A 128 8.16 9.71 4.92
C CYS A 128 8.00 8.33 4.27
N GLY A 129 6.90 8.15 3.55
CA GLY A 129 6.65 6.93 2.82
C GLY A 129 7.76 6.62 1.82
N LYS A 130 8.05 5.32 1.67
CA LYS A 130 9.08 4.80 0.78
C LYS A 130 8.50 3.79 -0.21
N ASP A 131 9.34 3.43 -1.18
CA ASP A 131 9.11 2.41 -2.20
C ASP A 131 7.93 2.71 -3.14
N CYS A 132 7.59 3.98 -3.33
CA CYS A 132 6.58 4.37 -4.31
C CYS A 132 7.11 4.31 -5.74
N LYS A 133 6.17 4.24 -6.69
CA LYS A 133 6.48 4.21 -8.13
C LYS A 133 7.23 5.47 -8.55
N ASP A 134 6.83 6.63 -8.05
CA ASP A 134 7.58 7.88 -8.15
C ASP A 134 7.91 8.38 -6.74
N ALA A 135 9.15 8.83 -6.51
CA ALA A 135 9.55 9.42 -5.24
C ALA A 135 8.67 10.63 -4.87
N LYS A 136 8.06 11.32 -5.84
CA LYS A 136 7.09 12.41 -5.61
C LYS A 136 5.76 11.94 -5.01
N GLU A 137 5.41 10.65 -5.15
CA GLU A 137 4.15 10.07 -4.68
C GLU A 137 4.16 9.69 -3.20
N CYS A 138 5.34 9.57 -2.57
CA CYS A 138 5.41 9.43 -1.11
C CYS A 138 6.64 10.00 -0.42
N GLY A 139 7.66 10.37 -1.16
CA GLY A 139 8.72 11.25 -0.69
C GLY A 139 8.22 12.68 -0.53
N CYS A 140 9.17 13.58 -0.40
CA CYS A 140 8.88 14.99 -0.17
C CYS A 140 8.11 15.57 -1.36
N SER A 141 7.32 16.60 -1.13
CA SER A 141 6.57 17.29 -2.17
C SER A 141 7.43 18.35 -2.85
N CYS A 142 6.86 19.01 -3.87
CA CYS A 142 7.36 20.27 -4.44
C CYS A 142 8.84 20.32 -4.76
N HIS A 143 9.21 19.57 -5.80
CA HIS A 143 10.56 19.46 -6.33
C HIS A 143 10.78 20.41 -7.50
#